data_AF-A0A0D2MF49-F1
#
_entry.id   AF-A0A0D2MF49-F1
#
_cell.length_a   1.000
_cell.length_b   1.000
_cell.length_c   1.000
_cell.angle_alpha   90.00
_cell.angle_beta   90.00
_cell.angle_gamma   90.00
#
_symmetry.space_group_name_H-M   'P 1'
#
loop_
_entity.id
_entity.type
_entity.pdbx_description
1 polymer ?
#
loop_
_entity_poly.entity_id
_entity_poly.type
_entity_poly.pdbx_seq_one_letter_code
_entity_poly.pdbx_strand_id
1 'polypeptide(L)'
;MSRGMSNMYTLIIGINKYLDVGSYRTLHGCVTDGQSVVEYLKSRLFVPDGNIHCLYDSAATHAAIISEIEFFGRGNPRRGNGGDPILIYYAGHGGEGLYPSQWGYRQNEKIQVLIPYDCGIRNNVEICAIPDYTIQNLLKNIADRIGHNTTVIFDCCHSASGTRSADPSADSDCAIRGVQYRGRLPSHPIFGHPSSAGRTRGIQVAPSYINGGLKSHVLLAACNAREFARELQKRGVFTTALLDALYKIDLNDMRNLTYRDLLKRIPQLSEQNPQCEGDFQDRFIFQLTQSLRTDPLFFGWVSITGEDLHIKGGQENRINKGDSLAIWRSAEDHTSRAPPVGRVKVATVLGPSDATAQNTLHFQPNAQIFVKVVK
;
A
#
# COMPACT_ATOMS: atom_id res chain seq x y z
N MET A 1 17.53 -17.73 -10.05
CA MET A 1 17.26 -17.56 -8.59
C MET A 1 15.80 -17.06 -8.53
N SER A 2 14.93 -17.62 -7.68
CA SER A 2 13.56 -17.12 -7.37
C SER A 2 13.58 -15.74 -6.71
N ARG A 3 13.19 -14.67 -7.41
CA ARG A 3 12.99 -13.34 -6.78
C ARG A 3 12.10 -13.59 -5.58
N GLY A 4 12.60 -13.37 -4.36
CA GLY A 4 11.82 -13.62 -3.15
C GLY A 4 10.53 -12.81 -3.27
N MET A 5 9.41 -13.50 -3.50
CA MET A 5 8.12 -12.83 -3.59
C MET A 5 7.91 -12.11 -2.28
N SER A 6 7.54 -10.83 -2.37
CA SER A 6 7.12 -10.09 -1.19
C SER A 6 5.79 -10.68 -0.75
N ASN A 7 5.78 -11.42 0.36
CA ASN A 7 4.55 -11.84 1.03
C ASN A 7 3.90 -10.62 1.71
N MET A 8 3.46 -9.66 0.90
CA MET A 8 2.65 -8.53 1.33
C MET A 8 1.19 -8.81 0.97
N TYR A 9 0.27 -8.41 1.82
CA TYR A 9 -1.17 -8.47 1.58
C TYR A 9 -1.71 -7.05 1.50
N THR A 10 -2.43 -6.73 0.43
CA THR A 10 -2.82 -5.35 0.17
C THR A 10 -4.31 -5.21 -0.14
N LEU A 11 -4.93 -4.17 0.42
CA LEU A 11 -6.28 -3.74 0.08
C LEU A 11 -6.17 -2.34 -0.52
N ILE A 12 -6.59 -2.20 -1.77
CA ILE A 12 -6.54 -0.96 -2.54
C ILE A 12 -7.96 -0.49 -2.81
N ILE A 13 -8.33 0.65 -2.25
CA ILE A 13 -9.67 1.24 -2.36
C ILE A 13 -9.56 2.54 -3.15
N GLY A 14 -10.33 2.68 -4.23
CA GLY A 14 -10.36 3.88 -5.06
C GLY A 14 -11.78 4.23 -5.48
N ILE A 15 -12.29 5.38 -5.06
CA ILE A 15 -13.69 5.76 -5.28
C ILE A 15 -13.76 7.09 -6.03
N ASN A 16 -14.07 7.03 -7.32
CA ASN A 16 -14.36 8.20 -8.15
C ASN A 16 -15.84 8.56 -8.08
N LYS A 17 -16.69 7.55 -8.17
CA LYS A 17 -18.15 7.70 -8.30
C LYS A 17 -18.81 7.32 -6.99
N TYR A 18 -19.86 8.06 -6.65
CA TYR A 18 -20.67 7.83 -5.46
C TYR A 18 -22.11 7.59 -5.86
N LEU A 19 -22.77 6.71 -5.12
CA LEU A 19 -24.15 6.37 -5.36
C LEU A 19 -25.07 7.57 -5.06
N ASP A 20 -24.81 8.33 -4.00
CA ASP A 20 -25.49 9.59 -3.70
C ASP A 20 -24.78 10.78 -4.38
N VAL A 21 -25.04 10.94 -5.68
CA VAL A 21 -24.47 12.02 -6.51
C VAL A 21 -24.92 13.43 -6.10
N GLY A 22 -26.00 13.55 -5.32
CA GLY A 22 -26.50 14.83 -4.83
C GLY A 22 -25.70 15.32 -3.62
N SER A 23 -25.24 14.39 -2.78
CA SER A 23 -24.42 14.70 -1.60
C SER A 23 -22.91 14.69 -1.89
N TYR A 24 -22.47 13.88 -2.87
CA TYR A 24 -21.05 13.66 -3.16
C TYR A 24 -20.74 13.86 -4.63
N ARG A 25 -19.90 14.86 -4.93
CA ARG A 25 -19.42 15.09 -6.30
C ARG A 25 -18.53 13.94 -6.79
N THR A 26 -18.50 13.75 -8.10
CA THR A 26 -17.59 12.80 -8.74
C THR A 26 -16.13 13.29 -8.65
N LEU A 27 -15.23 12.37 -8.31
CA LEU A 27 -13.78 12.50 -8.42
C LEU A 27 -13.31 11.74 -9.67
N HIS A 28 -12.08 11.97 -10.11
CA HIS A 28 -11.58 11.41 -11.37
C HIS A 28 -10.27 10.64 -11.23
N GLY A 29 -9.51 10.85 -10.15
CA GLY A 29 -8.19 10.27 -9.98
C GLY A 29 -8.08 9.09 -9.03
N CYS A 30 -9.04 8.86 -8.14
CA CYS A 30 -8.93 7.85 -7.08
C CYS A 30 -8.74 6.42 -7.61
N VAL A 31 -9.50 6.03 -8.64
CA VAL A 31 -9.36 4.70 -9.25
C VAL A 31 -7.99 4.56 -9.94
N THR A 32 -7.60 5.56 -10.73
CA THR A 32 -6.29 5.59 -11.41
C THR A 32 -5.15 5.53 -10.40
N ASP A 33 -5.27 6.23 -9.27
CA ASP A 33 -4.28 6.24 -8.20
C ASP A 33 -4.12 4.86 -7.59
N GLY A 34 -5.24 4.21 -7.24
CA GLY A 34 -5.25 2.83 -6.78
C GLY A 34 -4.59 1.87 -7.79
N GLN A 35 -4.89 2.01 -9.08
CA GLN A 35 -4.25 1.20 -10.13
C GLN A 35 -2.73 1.43 -10.21
N SER A 36 -2.27 2.67 -9.99
CA SER A 36 -0.84 2.99 -9.99
C SER A 36 -0.11 2.42 -8.79
N VAL A 37 -0.78 2.38 -7.62
CA VAL A 37 -0.26 1.68 -6.44
C VAL A 37 -0.18 0.19 -6.71
N VAL A 38 -1.20 -0.43 -7.32
CA VAL A 38 -1.16 -1.84 -7.74
C VAL A 38 0.02 -2.11 -8.67
N GLU A 39 0.23 -1.26 -9.68
CA GLU A 39 1.35 -1.40 -10.60
C GLU A 39 2.71 -1.33 -9.89
N TYR A 40 2.88 -0.40 -8.94
CA TYR A 40 4.09 -0.33 -8.12
C TYR A 40 4.29 -1.61 -7.30
N LEU A 41 3.24 -2.11 -6.65
CA LEU A 41 3.29 -3.34 -5.85
C LEU A 41 3.70 -4.56 -6.69
N LYS A 42 3.16 -4.69 -7.90
CA LYS A 42 3.46 -5.81 -8.81
C LYS A 42 4.85 -5.67 -9.44
N SER A 43 5.13 -4.54 -10.07
CA SER A 43 6.34 -4.34 -10.87
C SER A 43 7.60 -4.13 -10.04
N ARG A 44 7.48 -3.42 -8.91
CA ARG A 44 8.62 -3.02 -8.09
C ARG A 44 8.79 -3.92 -6.87
N LEU A 45 7.71 -4.25 -6.17
CA LEU A 45 7.77 -5.08 -4.96
C LEU A 45 7.50 -6.56 -5.21
N PHE A 46 7.09 -6.96 -6.42
CA PHE A 46 6.77 -8.35 -6.78
C PHE A 46 5.74 -8.98 -5.84
N VAL A 47 4.73 -8.21 -5.44
CA VAL A 47 3.59 -8.72 -4.65
C VAL A 47 2.73 -9.59 -5.58
N PRO A 48 2.44 -10.84 -5.20
CA PRO A 48 1.59 -11.72 -6.01
C PRO A 48 0.18 -11.16 -6.19
N ASP A 49 -0.39 -11.32 -7.39
CA ASP A 49 -1.75 -10.88 -7.72
C ASP A 49 -2.81 -11.36 -6.73
N GLY A 50 -2.70 -12.61 -6.28
CA GLY A 50 -3.62 -13.20 -5.31
C GLY A 50 -3.55 -12.59 -3.90
N ASN A 51 -2.59 -11.70 -3.63
CA ASN A 51 -2.48 -10.97 -2.37
C ASN A 51 -2.93 -9.51 -2.49
N ILE A 52 -3.35 -9.05 -3.68
CA ILE A 52 -3.79 -7.68 -3.95
C ILE A 52 -5.30 -7.67 -4.14
N HIS A 53 -6.02 -7.17 -3.14
CA HIS A 53 -7.47 -7.01 -3.17
C HIS A 53 -7.81 -5.58 -3.57
N CYS A 54 -8.70 -5.39 -4.54
CA CYS A 54 -9.06 -4.07 -5.05
C CYS A 54 -10.57 -3.83 -4.95
N LEU A 55 -10.96 -2.68 -4.40
CA LEU A 55 -12.35 -2.20 -4.38
C LEU A 55 -12.42 -0.85 -5.10
N TYR A 56 -12.99 -0.83 -6.30
CA TYR A 56 -13.13 0.38 -7.11
C TYR A 56 -14.61 0.77 -7.29
N ASP A 57 -14.90 2.06 -7.17
CA ASP A 57 -16.23 2.64 -7.35
C ASP A 57 -17.32 1.78 -6.67
N SER A 58 -18.25 1.20 -7.44
CA SER A 58 -19.39 0.43 -6.94
C SER A 58 -19.03 -0.81 -6.11
N ALA A 59 -17.78 -1.29 -6.21
CA ALA A 59 -17.29 -2.38 -5.36
C ALA A 59 -16.90 -1.91 -3.94
N ALA A 60 -16.59 -0.62 -3.76
CA ALA A 60 -16.15 -0.04 -2.50
C ALA A 60 -17.32 0.35 -1.59
N THR A 61 -18.21 -0.61 -1.33
CA THR A 61 -19.35 -0.43 -0.41
C THR A 61 -18.89 -0.40 1.05
N HIS A 62 -19.71 0.16 1.94
CA HIS A 62 -19.46 0.17 3.38
C HIS A 62 -19.17 -1.24 3.90
N ALA A 63 -20.01 -2.21 3.50
CA ALA A 63 -19.88 -3.61 3.91
C ALA A 63 -18.61 -4.27 3.33
N ALA A 64 -18.27 -4.01 2.06
CA ALA A 64 -17.09 -4.60 1.42
C ALA A 64 -15.80 -4.10 2.06
N ILE A 65 -15.68 -2.79 2.30
CA ILE A 65 -14.50 -2.18 2.93
C ILE A 65 -14.26 -2.79 4.32
N ILE A 66 -15.29 -2.87 5.16
CA ILE A 66 -15.17 -3.47 6.49
C ILE A 66 -14.79 -4.95 6.39
N SER A 67 -15.46 -5.71 5.52
CA SER A 67 -15.26 -7.16 5.38
C SER A 67 -13.84 -7.51 4.93
N GLU A 68 -13.25 -6.72 4.02
CA GLU A 68 -11.88 -6.90 3.53
C GLU A 68 -10.83 -6.59 4.61
N ILE A 69 -11.02 -5.52 5.39
CA ILE A 69 -10.10 -5.21 6.50
C ILE A 69 -10.18 -6.31 7.57
N GLU A 70 -11.38 -6.78 7.91
CA GLU A 70 -11.55 -7.92 8.82
C GLU A 70 -10.92 -9.21 8.27
N PHE A 71 -11.04 -9.46 6.97
CA PHE A 71 -10.46 -10.64 6.32
C PHE A 71 -8.95 -10.70 6.55
N PHE A 72 -8.24 -9.57 6.45
CA PHE A 72 -6.82 -9.53 6.79
C PHE A 72 -6.53 -9.79 8.28
N GLY A 73 -7.42 -9.41 9.18
CA GLY A 73 -7.30 -9.69 10.62
C GLY A 73 -7.64 -11.13 11.02
N ARG A 74 -8.39 -11.88 10.21
CA ARG A 74 -8.76 -13.28 10.47
C ARG A 74 -7.61 -14.28 10.27
N GLY A 75 -6.52 -13.85 9.64
CA GLY A 75 -5.38 -14.71 9.30
C GLY A 75 -5.68 -15.53 8.04
N ASN A 76 -4.92 -15.29 6.98
CA ASN A 76 -4.96 -16.13 5.78
C ASN A 76 -4.14 -17.42 6.07
N PRO A 77 -4.64 -18.64 5.81
CA PRO A 77 -3.84 -19.86 5.96
C PRO A 77 -2.57 -19.87 5.08
N ARG A 78 -2.46 -18.98 4.08
CA ARG A 78 -1.23 -18.74 3.29
C ARG A 78 -0.23 -17.79 3.94
N ARG A 79 -0.59 -17.08 5.03
CA ARG A 79 0.33 -16.28 5.84
C ARG A 79 1.08 -17.20 6.80
N GLY A 80 2.34 -17.52 6.48
CA GLY A 80 3.22 -18.24 7.40
C GLY A 80 3.48 -17.40 8.66
N ASN A 81 3.40 -18.02 9.84
CA ASN A 81 3.91 -17.63 11.17
C ASN A 81 3.94 -16.14 11.60
N GLY A 82 3.08 -15.28 11.05
CA GLY A 82 3.00 -13.87 11.40
C GLY A 82 4.15 -13.01 10.85
N GLY A 83 3.90 -11.71 10.74
CA GLY A 83 4.90 -10.70 10.38
C GLY A 83 4.91 -10.23 8.92
N ASP A 84 4.24 -10.92 7.99
CA ASP A 84 4.00 -10.43 6.63
C ASP A 84 3.34 -9.03 6.66
N PRO A 85 3.80 -8.06 5.86
CA PRO A 85 3.24 -6.71 5.86
C PRO A 85 1.82 -6.68 5.31
N ILE A 86 1.00 -5.80 5.88
CA ILE A 86 -0.32 -5.42 5.37
C ILE A 86 -0.24 -3.97 4.89
N LEU A 87 -0.73 -3.71 3.67
CA LEU A 87 -0.92 -2.36 3.16
C LEU A 87 -2.40 -2.12 2.90
N ILE A 88 -2.98 -1.09 3.49
CA ILE A 88 -4.32 -0.60 3.17
C ILE A 88 -4.18 0.76 2.54
N TYR A 89 -4.64 0.93 1.30
CA TYR A 89 -4.63 2.19 0.57
C TYR A 89 -6.07 2.63 0.31
N TYR A 90 -6.36 3.91 0.57
CA TYR A 90 -7.65 4.53 0.25
C TYR A 90 -7.44 5.85 -0.48
N ALA A 91 -8.13 6.01 -1.60
CA ALA A 91 -8.35 7.27 -2.28
C ALA A 91 -9.85 7.48 -2.53
N GLY A 92 -10.35 8.64 -2.13
CA GLY A 92 -11.77 8.98 -2.24
C GLY A 92 -12.09 10.17 -1.34
N HIS A 93 -13.37 10.51 -1.21
CA HIS A 93 -13.82 11.51 -0.26
C HIS A 93 -13.60 11.07 1.18
N GLY A 94 -13.01 11.97 1.97
CA GLY A 94 -13.13 11.98 3.43
C GLY A 94 -14.11 13.06 3.87
N GLY A 95 -14.53 13.01 5.11
CA GLY A 95 -15.33 14.08 5.71
C GLY A 95 -15.25 14.10 7.23
N GLU A 96 -16.09 14.94 7.82
CA GLU A 96 -16.32 15.02 9.26
C GLU A 96 -17.78 14.75 9.58
N GLY A 97 -18.04 13.81 10.48
CA GLY A 97 -19.35 13.57 11.09
C GLY A 97 -19.42 14.15 12.50
N LEU A 98 -20.64 14.27 13.03
CA LEU A 98 -20.84 14.57 14.44
C LEU A 98 -20.61 13.30 15.27
N TYR A 99 -19.85 13.44 16.36
CA TYR A 99 -19.67 12.35 17.31
C TYR A 99 -21.01 12.00 17.97
N PRO A 100 -21.49 10.74 17.88
CA PRO A 100 -22.77 10.35 18.48
C PRO A 100 -22.74 10.54 20.00
N SER A 101 -23.76 11.22 20.56
CA SER A 101 -23.84 11.45 22.00
C SER A 101 -23.93 10.16 22.80
N GLN A 102 -24.46 9.10 22.19
CA GLN A 102 -24.56 7.75 22.76
C GLN A 102 -23.20 7.05 22.93
N TRP A 103 -22.14 7.53 22.25
CA TRP A 103 -20.80 6.95 22.37
C TRP A 103 -20.03 7.50 23.59
N GLY A 104 -20.50 8.58 24.23
CA GLY A 104 -19.93 9.10 25.49
C GLY A 104 -19.73 10.62 25.55
N TYR A 105 -18.74 11.05 26.34
CA TYR A 105 -18.55 12.44 26.80
C TYR A 105 -18.02 13.45 25.75
N ARG A 106 -17.69 13.02 24.52
CA ARG A 106 -17.21 13.90 23.44
C ARG A 106 -18.37 14.51 22.64
N GLN A 107 -19.42 14.93 23.36
CA GLN A 107 -20.59 15.54 22.73
C GLN A 107 -20.19 16.83 22.01
N ASN A 108 -20.69 17.02 20.79
CA ASN A 108 -20.39 18.14 19.90
C ASN A 108 -18.97 18.19 19.32
N GLU A 109 -18.15 17.14 19.55
CA GLU A 109 -16.92 16.97 18.79
C GLU A 109 -17.22 16.40 17.39
N LYS A 110 -16.33 16.69 16.45
CA LYS A 110 -16.36 16.09 15.12
C LYS A 110 -15.45 14.87 15.09
N ILE A 111 -15.85 13.88 14.29
CA ILE A 111 -15.08 12.67 14.04
C ILE A 111 -14.81 12.55 12.55
N GLN A 112 -13.61 12.11 12.19
CA GLN A 112 -13.25 11.92 10.80
C GLN A 112 -13.93 10.68 10.24
N VAL A 113 -14.37 10.73 8.98
CA VAL A 113 -15.04 9.63 8.31
C VAL A 113 -14.47 9.43 6.91
N LEU A 114 -14.45 8.17 6.45
CA LEU A 114 -14.30 7.80 5.04
C LEU A 114 -15.70 7.65 4.43
N ILE A 115 -15.87 8.02 3.17
CA ILE A 115 -17.15 7.93 2.46
C ILE A 115 -17.10 6.71 1.52
N PRO A 116 -17.82 5.61 1.81
CA PRO A 116 -18.01 4.51 0.86
C PRO A 116 -18.85 4.91 -0.35
N TYR A 117 -18.81 4.08 -1.40
CA TYR A 117 -19.61 4.27 -2.61
C TYR A 117 -21.11 4.42 -2.32
N ASP A 118 -21.64 3.57 -1.46
CA ASP A 118 -23.06 3.43 -1.14
C ASP A 118 -23.52 4.29 0.04
N CYS A 119 -22.64 5.15 0.56
CA CYS A 119 -22.98 6.09 1.62
C CYS A 119 -24.13 7.01 1.19
N GLY A 120 -25.13 7.19 2.05
CA GLY A 120 -26.32 8.01 1.78
C GLY A 120 -27.62 7.29 2.14
N ILE A 121 -28.75 7.88 1.77
CA ILE A 121 -30.10 7.34 2.03
C ILE A 121 -30.64 6.70 0.76
N ARG A 122 -31.01 5.42 0.84
CA ARG A 122 -31.60 4.64 -0.27
C ARG A 122 -32.78 3.85 0.26
N ASN A 123 -33.96 3.99 -0.35
CA ASN A 123 -35.17 3.23 0.01
C ASN A 123 -35.48 3.27 1.53
N ASN A 124 -35.35 4.44 2.15
CA ASN A 124 -35.49 4.66 3.60
C ASN A 124 -34.48 3.92 4.50
N VAL A 125 -33.39 3.39 3.92
CA VAL A 125 -32.25 2.83 4.64
C VAL A 125 -31.07 3.79 4.50
N GLU A 126 -30.52 4.23 5.63
CA GLU A 126 -29.32 5.08 5.67
C GLU A 126 -28.08 4.19 5.79
N ILE A 127 -27.17 4.27 4.81
CA ILE A 127 -25.83 3.70 4.89
C ILE A 127 -24.89 4.82 5.30
N CYS A 128 -24.29 4.67 6.48
CA CYS A 128 -23.45 5.69 7.08
C CYS A 128 -22.03 5.68 6.48
N ALA A 129 -21.34 6.81 6.63
CA ALA A 129 -19.89 6.86 6.41
C ALA A 129 -19.16 5.97 7.44
N ILE A 130 -17.92 5.57 7.14
CA ILE A 130 -17.09 4.76 8.05
C ILE A 130 -16.27 5.71 8.93
N PRO A 131 -16.53 5.80 10.24
CA PRO A 131 -15.76 6.66 11.12
C PRO A 131 -14.36 6.11 11.36
N ASP A 132 -13.41 7.01 11.58
CA ASP A 132 -12.01 6.71 11.91
C ASP A 132 -11.90 5.73 13.09
N TYR A 133 -12.82 5.79 14.05
CA TYR A 133 -12.93 4.91 15.20
C TYR A 133 -13.18 3.45 14.80
N THR A 134 -14.03 3.23 13.80
CA THR A 134 -14.29 1.90 13.23
C THR A 134 -13.03 1.33 12.59
N ILE A 135 -12.34 2.15 11.78
CA ILE A 135 -11.07 1.75 11.15
C ILE A 135 -10.01 1.43 12.22
N GLN A 136 -9.89 2.26 13.26
CA GLN A 136 -8.94 2.05 14.35
C GLN A 136 -9.17 0.72 15.08
N ASN A 137 -10.41 0.37 15.39
CA ASN A 137 -10.73 -0.90 16.03
C ASN A 137 -10.40 -2.10 15.13
N LEU A 138 -10.69 -2.01 13.83
CA LEU A 138 -10.33 -3.04 12.87
C LEU A 138 -8.81 -3.23 12.79
N LEU A 139 -8.04 -2.15 12.72
CA LEU A 139 -6.58 -2.18 12.68
C LEU A 139 -5.98 -2.67 14.00
N LYS A 140 -6.59 -2.33 15.14
CA LYS A 140 -6.21 -2.88 16.44
C LYS A 140 -6.45 -4.39 16.49
N ASN A 141 -7.59 -4.87 15.99
CA ASN A 141 -7.87 -6.30 15.92
C ASN A 141 -6.87 -7.05 15.04
N ILE A 142 -6.45 -6.45 13.91
CA ILE A 142 -5.34 -6.97 13.09
C ILE A 142 -4.07 -7.06 13.95
N ALA A 143 -3.68 -5.96 14.59
CA ALA A 143 -2.45 -5.91 15.38
C ALA A 143 -2.41 -6.92 16.53
N ASP A 144 -3.51 -7.04 17.27
CA ASP A 144 -3.63 -7.97 18.41
C ASP A 144 -3.55 -9.44 17.97
N ARG A 145 -3.96 -9.76 16.74
CA ARG A 145 -4.02 -11.15 16.22
C ARG A 145 -2.77 -11.57 15.47
N ILE A 146 -2.24 -10.70 14.61
CA ILE A 146 -1.20 -11.05 13.64
C ILE A 146 0.01 -10.10 13.65
N GLY A 147 0.00 -9.10 14.53
CA GLY A 147 1.12 -8.20 14.77
C GLY A 147 1.00 -6.83 14.09
N HIS A 148 1.90 -5.93 14.45
CA HIS A 148 1.78 -4.50 14.16
C HIS A 148 2.27 -4.09 12.75
N ASN A 149 2.61 -5.04 11.86
CA ASN A 149 3.17 -4.76 10.53
C ASN A 149 2.11 -4.34 9.50
N THR A 150 1.26 -3.40 9.89
CA THR A 150 0.25 -2.79 9.03
C THR A 150 0.64 -1.36 8.71
N THR A 151 0.43 -0.98 7.45
CA THR A 151 0.59 0.39 6.94
C THR A 151 -0.70 0.80 6.28
N VAL A 152 -1.16 2.00 6.60
CA VAL A 152 -2.36 2.61 6.04
C VAL A 152 -1.97 3.87 5.30
N ILE A 153 -2.48 4.05 4.09
CA ILE A 153 -2.22 5.22 3.25
C ILE A 153 -3.56 5.83 2.86
N PHE A 154 -3.81 7.06 3.30
CA PHE A 154 -5.04 7.79 3.03
C PHE A 154 -4.76 9.00 2.13
N ASP A 155 -5.24 8.93 0.90
CA ASP A 155 -5.31 10.04 -0.04
C ASP A 155 -6.73 10.64 -0.08
N CYS A 156 -7.10 11.26 1.04
CA CYS A 156 -8.35 11.94 1.28
C CYS A 156 -8.17 13.07 2.31
N CYS A 157 -9.17 13.93 2.47
CA CYS A 157 -9.18 14.95 3.53
C CYS A 157 -10.54 15.04 4.21
N HIS A 158 -10.56 15.53 5.45
CA HIS A 158 -11.76 15.55 6.30
C HIS A 158 -12.40 16.94 6.37
N SER A 159 -11.62 17.98 6.11
CA SER A 159 -12.14 19.35 6.06
C SER A 159 -13.05 19.54 4.85
N ALA A 160 -14.27 19.99 5.12
CA ALA A 160 -15.10 20.60 4.10
C ALA A 160 -14.67 22.07 3.97
N SER A 161 -13.94 22.43 2.91
CA SER A 161 -13.88 23.84 2.55
C SER A 161 -15.28 24.23 2.13
N GLY A 162 -15.88 25.20 2.83
CA GLY A 162 -16.95 25.98 2.26
C GLY A 162 -16.43 26.71 1.03
N THR A 163 -16.45 26.05 -0.12
CA THR A 163 -16.38 26.67 -1.44
C THR A 163 -17.81 27.15 -1.72
N ARG A 164 -18.22 28.40 -1.44
CA ARG A 164 -17.74 29.63 -2.10
C ARG A 164 -17.28 29.32 -3.52
N SER A 165 -18.24 29.43 -4.42
CA SER A 165 -18.04 29.56 -5.86
C SER A 165 -17.33 28.37 -6.54
N ALA A 166 -18.06 27.27 -6.74
CA ALA A 166 -17.90 26.56 -7.99
C ALA A 166 -18.43 27.51 -9.09
N ASP A 167 -17.54 28.38 -9.57
CA ASP A 167 -17.68 28.88 -10.92
C ASP A 167 -17.69 27.64 -11.83
N PRO A 168 -18.72 27.42 -12.66
CA PRO A 168 -18.75 26.30 -13.61
C PRO A 168 -17.58 26.31 -14.61
N SER A 169 -16.80 27.39 -14.64
CA SER A 169 -15.54 27.50 -15.39
C SER A 169 -14.27 27.16 -14.58
N ALA A 170 -14.40 26.77 -13.30
CA ALA A 170 -13.27 26.31 -12.49
C ALA A 170 -12.73 24.98 -13.05
N ASP A 171 -11.51 25.06 -13.54
CA ASP A 171 -10.68 24.03 -14.18
C ASP A 171 -11.07 22.58 -13.81
N SER A 172 -11.57 21.81 -14.79
CA SER A 172 -12.01 20.42 -14.62
C SER A 172 -10.91 19.49 -14.10
N ASP A 173 -9.67 19.98 -14.08
CA ASP A 173 -8.48 19.25 -13.70
C ASP A 173 -8.15 19.33 -12.20
N CYS A 174 -8.87 20.15 -11.41
CA CYS A 174 -8.66 20.25 -9.96
C CYS A 174 -9.91 19.86 -9.15
N ALA A 175 -9.79 18.86 -8.27
CA ALA A 175 -10.86 18.44 -7.36
C ALA A 175 -10.36 18.32 -5.91
N ILE A 176 -11.22 18.50 -4.90
CA ILE A 176 -10.87 18.26 -3.50
C ILE A 176 -11.52 16.95 -3.04
N ARG A 177 -10.74 16.08 -2.38
CA ARG A 177 -11.16 14.77 -1.85
C ARG A 177 -11.77 14.86 -0.45
N GLY A 178 -12.49 15.94 -0.18
CA GLY A 178 -13.12 16.25 1.09
C GLY A 178 -14.54 16.75 0.88
N VAL A 179 -15.45 16.28 1.72
CA VAL A 179 -16.88 16.62 1.68
C VAL A 179 -17.43 16.91 3.06
N GLN A 180 -18.53 17.65 3.10
CA GLN A 180 -19.33 17.78 4.31
C GLN A 180 -20.24 16.55 4.44
N TYR A 181 -19.92 15.65 5.37
CA TYR A 181 -20.82 14.54 5.70
C TYR A 181 -22.02 15.07 6.51
N ARG A 182 -23.24 14.81 6.02
CA ARG A 182 -24.49 15.28 6.63
C ARG A 182 -25.34 14.16 7.23
N GLY A 183 -24.96 12.90 7.02
CA GLY A 183 -25.64 11.75 7.60
C GLY A 183 -25.41 11.65 9.10
N ARG A 184 -26.18 10.81 9.77
CA ARG A 184 -25.93 10.47 11.17
C ARG A 184 -25.00 9.28 11.24
N LEU A 185 -24.15 9.22 12.26
CA LEU A 185 -23.41 8.01 12.57
C LEU A 185 -24.27 7.12 13.48
N PRO A 186 -24.11 5.78 13.41
CA PRO A 186 -24.95 4.85 14.16
C PRO A 186 -24.80 5.07 15.68
N SER A 187 -25.91 4.95 16.41
CA SER A 187 -25.95 5.21 17.86
C SER A 187 -25.13 4.20 18.67
N HIS A 188 -24.90 3.01 18.13
CA HIS A 188 -24.05 1.99 18.73
C HIS A 188 -22.84 1.74 17.81
N PRO A 189 -21.61 1.84 18.31
CA PRO A 189 -20.43 1.57 17.50
C PRO A 189 -20.38 0.08 17.16
N ILE A 190 -20.03 -0.23 15.90
CA ILE A 190 -20.03 -1.61 15.35
C ILE A 190 -19.07 -2.54 16.12
N PHE A 191 -18.01 -1.98 16.75
CA PHE A 191 -16.95 -2.74 17.41
C PHE A 191 -16.82 -2.46 18.92
N GLY A 192 -17.88 -1.97 19.57
CA GLY A 192 -17.85 -1.55 20.98
C GLY A 192 -17.06 -0.26 21.22
N HIS A 193 -17.17 0.35 22.41
CA HIS A 193 -16.41 1.53 22.85
C HIS A 193 -15.36 1.09 23.87
N PRO A 194 -14.15 1.68 23.98
CA PRO A 194 -13.22 1.28 25.02
C PRO A 194 -13.82 1.74 26.35
N SER A 195 -14.12 0.79 27.23
CA SER A 195 -14.49 1.09 28.62
C SER A 195 -13.34 1.86 29.26
N SER A 196 -13.71 2.84 30.08
CA SER A 196 -12.90 3.83 30.81
C SER A 196 -11.77 3.26 31.70
N ALA A 197 -10.83 2.49 31.18
CA ALA A 197 -9.68 1.97 31.92
C ALA A 197 -8.43 2.81 31.61
N GLY A 198 -8.18 3.83 32.44
CA GLY A 198 -6.86 4.47 32.54
C GLY A 198 -6.78 5.93 32.07
N ARG A 199 -7.53 6.84 32.68
CA ARG A 199 -7.16 8.26 32.71
C ARG A 199 -6.26 8.51 33.93
N THR A 200 -4.97 8.63 33.73
CA THR A 200 -4.12 9.41 34.64
C THR A 200 -4.49 10.88 34.46
N ARG A 201 -4.81 11.54 35.57
CA ARG A 201 -5.28 12.93 35.63
C ARG A 201 -4.15 13.88 35.23
N GLY A 202 -4.49 14.89 34.42
CA GLY A 202 -3.67 16.06 34.18
C GLY A 202 -3.23 16.20 32.72
N ILE A 203 -3.35 17.42 32.21
CA ILE A 203 -2.96 17.94 30.88
C ILE A 203 -4.07 17.85 29.82
N GLN A 204 -4.73 19.00 29.64
CA GLN A 204 -5.45 19.37 28.41
C GLN A 204 -4.45 19.36 27.25
N VAL A 205 -4.58 18.43 26.30
CA VAL A 205 -3.87 18.45 25.02
C VAL A 205 -4.88 18.23 23.89
N ALA A 206 -4.65 18.95 22.79
CA ALA A 206 -5.45 19.07 21.58
C ALA A 206 -6.03 17.74 21.02
N PRO A 207 -7.13 17.79 20.25
CA PRO A 207 -7.84 16.60 19.79
C PRO A 207 -7.06 15.92 18.65
N SER A 208 -6.12 15.08 19.03
CA SER A 208 -5.43 14.15 18.14
C SER A 208 -5.16 12.88 18.94
N TYR A 209 -5.69 11.74 18.48
CA TYR A 209 -5.14 10.41 18.70
C TYR A 209 -4.63 10.08 20.11
N ILE A 210 -5.50 9.72 21.05
CA ILE A 210 -5.04 9.29 22.38
C ILE A 210 -5.42 7.83 22.70
N ASN A 211 -4.34 7.03 22.82
CA ASN A 211 -4.14 5.80 23.61
C ASN A 211 -4.27 4.40 22.98
N GLY A 212 -4.58 4.24 21.70
CA GLY A 212 -4.54 2.90 21.07
C GLY A 212 -4.34 2.85 19.55
N GLY A 213 -4.86 3.84 18.82
CA GLY A 213 -4.87 3.84 17.35
C GLY A 213 -3.48 3.88 16.71
N LEU A 214 -2.52 4.59 17.30
CA LEU A 214 -1.16 4.74 16.75
C LEU A 214 -0.20 3.60 17.16
N LYS A 215 -0.65 2.65 18.00
CA LYS A 215 0.14 1.48 18.42
C LYS A 215 -0.06 0.25 17.54
N SER A 216 -0.96 0.30 16.56
CA SER A 216 -1.30 -0.88 15.74
C SER A 216 -0.71 -0.84 14.34
N HIS A 217 -0.46 0.35 13.80
CA HIS A 217 -0.07 0.56 12.40
C HIS A 217 0.73 1.85 12.22
N VAL A 218 1.29 2.02 11.02
CA VAL A 218 1.79 3.31 10.52
C VAL A 218 0.73 3.91 9.60
N LEU A 219 0.44 5.21 9.75
CA LEU A 219 -0.46 5.96 8.87
C LEU A 219 0.34 6.97 8.06
N LEU A 220 0.18 6.93 6.74
CA LEU A 220 0.58 8.01 5.83
C LEU A 220 -0.69 8.72 5.35
N ALA A 221 -0.88 9.97 5.76
CA ALA A 221 -2.04 10.77 5.36
C ALA A 221 -1.62 11.86 4.38
N ALA A 222 -2.47 12.17 3.41
CA ALA A 222 -2.17 13.13 2.36
C ALA A 222 -1.99 14.57 2.84
N CYS A 223 -2.67 14.94 3.93
CA CYS A 223 -2.66 16.29 4.47
C CYS A 223 -3.03 16.29 5.95
N ASN A 224 -2.86 17.43 6.63
CA ASN A 224 -3.37 17.62 7.99
C ASN A 224 -4.91 17.70 8.01
N ALA A 225 -5.53 17.51 9.18
CA ALA A 225 -6.97 17.56 9.40
C ALA A 225 -7.64 18.87 8.90
N ARG A 226 -6.91 19.98 8.89
CA ARG A 226 -7.37 21.32 8.46
C ARG A 226 -7.03 21.67 7.01
N GLU A 227 -6.41 20.74 6.27
CA GLU A 227 -5.96 20.94 4.89
C GLU A 227 -6.80 20.11 3.91
N PHE A 228 -6.49 20.26 2.63
CA PHE A 228 -7.22 19.62 1.55
C PHE A 228 -6.32 18.68 0.75
N ALA A 229 -6.75 17.43 0.62
CA ALA A 229 -6.22 16.49 -0.35
C ALA A 229 -6.85 16.80 -1.72
N ARG A 230 -6.01 17.02 -2.73
CA ARG A 230 -6.45 17.48 -4.05
C ARG A 230 -6.17 16.45 -5.14
N GLU A 231 -6.99 16.51 -6.19
CA GLU A 231 -6.68 15.96 -7.49
C GLU A 231 -6.14 17.07 -8.39
N LEU A 232 -5.11 16.77 -9.15
CA LEU A 232 -4.62 17.58 -10.25
C LEU A 232 -4.46 16.66 -11.47
N GLN A 233 -4.98 17.07 -12.63
CA GLN A 233 -4.92 16.27 -13.87
C GLN A 233 -5.45 14.83 -13.67
N LYS A 234 -6.55 14.70 -12.91
CA LYS A 234 -7.19 13.40 -12.58
C LYS A 234 -6.24 12.44 -11.83
N ARG A 235 -5.40 12.97 -10.95
CA ARG A 235 -4.47 12.23 -10.09
C ARG A 235 -4.41 12.86 -8.72
N GLY A 236 -4.31 12.07 -7.67
CA GLY A 236 -4.06 12.59 -6.33
C GLY A 236 -2.68 13.22 -6.25
N VAL A 237 -2.60 14.47 -5.78
CA VAL A 237 -1.32 15.18 -5.65
C VAL A 237 -0.39 14.42 -4.69
N PHE A 238 -0.93 13.90 -3.59
CA PHE A 238 -0.16 13.09 -2.65
C PHE A 238 0.25 11.73 -3.24
N THR A 239 -0.68 10.95 -3.78
CA THR A 239 -0.33 9.63 -4.35
C THR A 239 0.71 9.74 -5.44
N THR A 240 0.62 10.74 -6.31
CA THR A 240 1.62 10.99 -7.37
C THR A 240 2.99 11.25 -6.76
N ALA A 241 3.09 12.18 -5.80
CA ALA A 241 4.36 12.53 -5.16
C ALA A 241 4.95 11.38 -4.33
N LEU A 242 4.09 10.60 -3.66
CA LEU A 242 4.48 9.40 -2.92
C LEU A 242 5.05 8.32 -3.85
N LEU A 243 4.37 8.01 -4.95
CA LEU A 243 4.83 7.02 -5.92
C LEU A 243 6.14 7.48 -6.57
N ASP A 244 6.27 8.75 -6.94
CA ASP A 244 7.52 9.30 -7.48
C ASP A 244 8.69 9.15 -6.49
N ALA A 245 8.46 9.43 -5.21
CA ALA A 245 9.46 9.23 -4.16
C ALA A 245 9.83 7.75 -4.01
N LEU A 246 8.84 6.84 -4.07
CA LEU A 246 9.04 5.40 -3.98
C LEU A 246 9.78 4.80 -5.20
N TYR A 247 9.50 5.28 -6.41
CA TYR A 247 10.19 4.81 -7.63
C TYR A 247 11.64 5.26 -7.70
N LYS A 248 11.97 6.42 -7.10
CA LYS A 248 13.36 6.92 -6.98
C LYS A 248 14.21 6.15 -5.96
N ILE A 249 13.62 5.24 -5.18
CA ILE A 249 14.34 4.43 -4.20
C ILE A 249 14.77 3.12 -4.84
N ASP A 250 16.07 2.82 -4.73
CA ASP A 250 16.59 1.51 -5.08
C ASP A 250 16.12 0.44 -4.10
N LEU A 251 15.74 -0.74 -4.61
CA LEU A 251 15.22 -1.84 -3.80
C LEU A 251 16.19 -2.31 -2.71
N ASN A 252 17.49 -2.13 -2.92
CA ASN A 252 18.51 -2.45 -1.92
C ASN A 252 18.49 -1.44 -0.76
N ASP A 253 18.26 -0.17 -1.06
CA ASP A 253 18.23 0.92 -0.07
C ASP A 253 16.88 0.99 0.65
N MET A 254 15.82 0.50 0.01
CA MET A 254 14.47 0.43 0.57
C MET A 254 14.42 -0.32 1.91
N ARG A 255 15.34 -1.27 2.13
CA ARG A 255 15.43 -2.08 3.35
C ARG A 255 15.93 -1.31 4.57
N ASN A 256 16.58 -0.17 4.35
CA ASN A 256 17.15 0.68 5.39
C ASN A 256 16.41 2.02 5.51
N LEU A 257 15.31 2.19 4.76
CA LEU A 257 14.54 3.42 4.72
C LEU A 257 13.34 3.31 5.66
N THR A 258 13.20 4.26 6.60
CA THR A 258 12.03 4.33 7.50
C THR A 258 10.83 5.03 6.84
N TYR A 259 9.63 4.88 7.39
CA TYR A 259 8.47 5.66 6.92
C TYR A 259 8.67 7.16 7.09
N ARG A 260 9.34 7.58 8.19
CA ARG A 260 9.74 8.98 8.39
C ARG A 260 10.68 9.47 7.29
N ASP A 261 11.64 8.66 6.88
CA ASP A 261 12.57 9.02 5.80
C ASP A 261 11.87 9.04 4.43
N LEU A 262 10.90 8.17 4.21
CA LEU A 262 10.04 8.23 3.02
C LEU A 262 9.29 9.56 2.96
N LEU A 263 8.68 9.99 4.06
CA LEU A 263 7.94 11.26 4.13
C LEU A 263 8.83 12.45 3.75
N LYS A 264 10.08 12.47 4.24
CA LYS A 264 11.06 13.53 3.90
C LYS A 264 11.47 13.55 2.42
N ARG A 265 11.29 12.44 1.69
CA ARG A 265 11.58 12.35 0.25
C ARG A 265 10.41 12.80 -0.63
N ILE A 266 9.22 12.92 -0.06
CA ILE A 266 8.09 13.54 -0.75
C ILE A 266 8.39 15.04 -0.86
N PRO A 267 8.33 15.64 -2.06
CA PRO A 267 8.53 17.08 -2.21
C PRO A 267 7.47 17.85 -1.42
N GLN A 268 7.80 19.09 -1.05
CA GLN A 268 6.81 19.99 -0.48
C GLN A 268 5.66 20.19 -1.48
N LEU A 269 4.44 19.88 -1.06
CA LEU A 269 3.25 20.05 -1.90
C LEU A 269 2.58 21.38 -1.54
N SER A 270 2.08 22.08 -2.55
CA SER A 270 1.39 23.36 -2.34
C SER A 270 0.08 23.13 -1.58
N GLU A 271 -0.11 23.83 -0.47
CA GLU A 271 -1.35 23.79 0.36
C GLU A 271 -1.73 22.40 0.90
N GLN A 272 -0.78 21.46 0.89
CA GLN A 272 -1.02 20.09 1.29
C GLN A 272 0.22 19.54 2.00
N ASN A 273 0.12 19.16 3.28
CA ASN A 273 1.27 18.69 4.06
C ASN A 273 1.08 17.22 4.45
N PRO A 274 1.68 16.26 3.71
CA PRO A 274 1.62 14.85 4.06
C PRO A 274 2.10 14.59 5.49
N GLN A 275 1.43 13.69 6.18
CA GLN A 275 1.72 13.29 7.56
C GLN A 275 2.15 11.83 7.61
N CYS A 276 3.07 11.51 8.53
CA CYS A 276 3.39 10.14 8.94
C CYS A 276 3.12 10.04 10.43
N GLU A 277 2.22 9.16 10.82
CA GLU A 277 1.80 8.97 12.21
C GLU A 277 1.93 7.51 12.62
N GLY A 278 2.02 7.25 13.94
CA GLY A 278 2.17 5.91 14.51
C GLY A 278 3.43 5.75 15.34
N ASP A 279 3.38 4.90 16.36
CA ASP A 279 4.55 4.53 17.20
C ASP A 279 5.64 3.83 16.36
N PHE A 280 5.26 3.24 15.22
CA PHE A 280 6.15 2.52 14.31
C PHE A 280 6.62 3.35 13.11
N GLN A 281 6.51 4.68 13.13
CA GLN A 281 6.95 5.54 12.02
C GLN A 281 8.46 5.44 11.69
N ASP A 282 9.27 4.98 12.66
CA ASP A 282 10.71 4.72 12.47
C ASP A 282 11.00 3.27 12.02
N ARG A 283 9.95 2.47 11.76
CA ARG A 283 10.08 1.14 11.15
C ARG A 283 10.49 1.27 9.68
N PHE A 284 11.30 0.32 9.22
CA PHE A 284 11.62 0.22 7.79
C PHE A 284 10.38 -0.01 6.94
N ILE A 285 10.32 0.66 5.79
CA ILE A 285 9.15 0.60 4.93
C ILE A 285 8.89 -0.82 4.47
N PHE A 286 7.61 -1.20 4.55
CA PHE A 286 7.07 -2.50 4.21
C PHE A 286 7.68 -3.72 4.91
N GLN A 287 8.57 -3.55 5.90
CA GLN A 287 9.31 -4.59 6.65
C GLN A 287 9.02 -6.03 6.19
N LEU A 288 9.58 -6.40 5.03
CA LEU A 288 9.27 -7.67 4.37
C LEU A 288 9.87 -8.82 5.19
N THR A 289 9.03 -9.67 5.76
CA THR A 289 9.44 -10.83 6.56
C THR A 289 10.10 -11.89 5.68
N GLN A 290 11.40 -12.12 5.93
CA GLN A 290 12.16 -13.32 5.61
C GLN A 290 11.90 -14.01 4.25
N SER A 291 12.45 -13.44 3.17
CA SER A 291 13.18 -14.21 2.13
C SER A 291 14.12 -13.37 1.25
N LEU A 292 14.42 -12.12 1.64
CA LEU A 292 15.50 -11.34 1.02
C LEU A 292 16.88 -11.57 1.69
N ARG A 293 16.94 -12.55 2.60
CA ARG A 293 18.17 -13.12 3.17
C ARG A 293 18.47 -14.45 2.47
N THR A 294 19.05 -14.39 1.29
CA THR A 294 20.06 -15.32 0.72
C THR A 294 20.25 -14.97 -0.76
N ASP A 295 21.40 -14.36 -1.04
CA ASP A 295 22.04 -14.09 -2.33
C ASP A 295 21.24 -13.39 -3.46
N PRO A 296 21.84 -12.36 -4.10
CA PRO A 296 21.17 -11.55 -5.11
C PRO A 296 20.84 -12.37 -6.34
N LEU A 297 19.68 -12.03 -6.84
CA LEU A 297 18.78 -12.96 -7.41
C LEU A 297 18.68 -12.63 -8.88
N PHE A 298 19.64 -13.14 -9.67
CA PHE A 298 19.93 -12.59 -10.98
C PHE A 298 18.93 -13.01 -12.08
N PHE A 299 18.50 -12.04 -12.89
CA PHE A 299 17.66 -12.20 -14.08
C PHE A 299 18.49 -11.69 -15.25
N GLY A 300 19.09 -12.61 -16.01
CA GLY A 300 19.81 -12.29 -17.23
C GLY A 300 19.04 -12.83 -18.42
N TRP A 301 18.89 -12.01 -19.45
CA TRP A 301 18.62 -12.56 -20.78
C TRP A 301 19.81 -13.42 -21.16
N VAL A 302 19.53 -14.61 -21.66
CA VAL A 302 20.56 -15.53 -22.10
C VAL A 302 20.46 -15.69 -23.61
N SER A 303 21.53 -15.33 -24.32
CA SER A 303 21.67 -15.61 -25.74
C SER A 303 22.75 -16.65 -25.95
N ILE A 304 22.53 -17.54 -26.91
CA ILE A 304 23.48 -18.59 -27.25
C ILE A 304 24.18 -18.18 -28.54
N THR A 305 25.51 -18.15 -28.51
CA THR A 305 26.34 -17.92 -29.69
C THR A 305 27.31 -19.09 -29.80
N GLY A 306 27.06 -20.02 -30.71
CA GLY A 306 27.85 -21.25 -30.80
C GLY A 306 27.66 -22.14 -29.56
N GLU A 307 28.74 -22.44 -28.86
CA GLU A 307 28.74 -23.22 -27.60
C GLU A 307 28.70 -22.35 -26.34
N ASP A 308 28.79 -21.02 -26.50
CA ASP A 308 28.87 -20.09 -25.37
C ASP A 308 27.50 -19.56 -24.95
N LEU A 309 27.30 -19.54 -23.65
CA LEU A 309 26.13 -18.97 -23.00
C LEU A 309 26.43 -17.52 -22.60
N HIS A 310 25.85 -16.55 -23.29
CA HIS A 310 25.97 -15.13 -22.94
C HIS A 310 24.88 -14.77 -21.94
N ILE A 311 25.28 -14.34 -20.75
CA ILE A 311 24.37 -13.95 -19.69
C ILE A 311 24.48 -12.43 -19.57
N LYS A 312 23.37 -11.75 -19.80
CA LYS A 312 23.27 -10.30 -19.53
C LYS A 312 23.24 -10.11 -18.02
N GLY A 313 24.38 -10.24 -17.34
CA GLY A 313 24.70 -9.96 -15.93
C GLY A 313 26.19 -10.02 -15.64
N GLY A 314 26.70 -9.15 -14.77
CA GLY A 314 28.14 -9.02 -14.50
C GLY A 314 28.48 -8.74 -13.03
N GLN A 315 29.55 -7.97 -12.79
CA GLN A 315 30.03 -7.67 -11.43
C GLN A 315 28.98 -6.98 -10.55
N GLU A 316 28.12 -6.14 -11.12
CA GLU A 316 27.01 -5.48 -10.40
C GLU A 316 26.00 -6.49 -9.83
N ASN A 317 26.00 -7.70 -10.40
CA ASN A 317 25.16 -8.81 -10.00
C ASN A 317 25.91 -9.86 -9.18
N ARG A 318 27.14 -9.53 -8.75
CA ARG A 318 28.07 -10.41 -8.01
C ARG A 318 28.42 -11.69 -8.76
N ILE A 319 28.40 -11.64 -10.10
CA ILE A 319 28.87 -12.73 -10.95
C ILE A 319 30.37 -12.52 -11.20
N ASN A 320 31.18 -13.48 -10.75
CA ASN A 320 32.62 -13.48 -10.91
C ASN A 320 33.05 -14.65 -11.78
N LYS A 321 34.22 -14.51 -12.40
CA LYS A 321 34.87 -15.63 -13.10
C LYS A 321 35.05 -16.80 -12.13
N GLY A 322 34.62 -17.99 -12.56
CA GLY A 322 34.70 -19.21 -11.77
C GLY A 322 33.46 -19.55 -10.96
N ASP A 323 32.48 -18.63 -10.84
CA ASP A 323 31.21 -18.91 -10.17
C ASP A 323 30.44 -20.01 -10.89
N SER A 324 29.73 -20.85 -10.12
CA SER A 324 28.81 -21.85 -10.65
C SER A 324 27.39 -21.29 -10.70
N LEU A 325 26.72 -21.47 -11.84
CA LEU A 325 25.38 -20.98 -12.09
C LEU A 325 24.44 -22.16 -12.38
N ALA A 326 23.32 -22.27 -11.67
CA ALA A 326 22.24 -23.22 -11.94
C ALA A 326 21.19 -22.62 -12.88
N ILE A 327 20.62 -23.45 -13.75
CA ILE A 327 19.68 -23.03 -14.82
C ILE A 327 18.32 -23.75 -14.65
N TRP A 328 17.20 -23.05 -14.83
CA TRP A 328 15.82 -23.59 -14.88
C TRP A 328 15.11 -23.16 -16.18
N ARG A 329 14.06 -23.90 -16.58
CA ARG A 329 13.26 -23.57 -17.78
C ARG A 329 12.35 -22.36 -17.56
N SER A 330 11.87 -22.17 -16.33
CA SER A 330 10.96 -21.08 -15.97
C SER A 330 11.26 -20.56 -14.56
N ALA A 331 10.72 -19.38 -14.22
CA ALA A 331 10.72 -18.88 -12.84
C ALA A 331 9.95 -19.84 -11.92
N GLU A 332 8.86 -20.41 -12.44
CA GLU A 332 7.94 -21.30 -11.73
C GLU A 332 8.61 -22.63 -11.34
N ASP A 333 9.48 -23.17 -12.20
CA ASP A 333 10.26 -24.38 -11.90
C ASP A 333 11.22 -24.13 -10.72
N HIS A 334 11.86 -22.96 -10.67
CA HIS A 334 12.69 -22.62 -9.51
C HIS A 334 11.85 -22.42 -8.25
N THR A 335 10.72 -21.69 -8.32
CA THR A 335 9.91 -21.36 -7.13
C THR A 335 9.20 -22.59 -6.56
N SER A 336 8.82 -23.55 -7.40
CA SER A 336 8.27 -24.85 -7.01
C SER A 336 9.32 -25.86 -6.48
N ARG A 337 10.59 -25.45 -6.40
CA ARG A 337 11.74 -26.29 -6.00
C ARG A 337 12.00 -27.48 -6.95
N ALA A 338 11.67 -27.34 -8.23
CA ALA A 338 12.08 -28.31 -9.24
C ALA A 338 13.62 -28.32 -9.39
N PRO A 339 14.23 -29.48 -9.72
CA PRO A 339 15.66 -29.55 -9.98
C PRO A 339 16.06 -28.67 -11.17
N PRO A 340 17.25 -28.03 -11.14
CA PRO A 340 17.73 -27.25 -12.28
C PRO A 340 17.96 -28.15 -13.49
N VAL A 341 17.74 -27.62 -14.69
CA VAL A 341 18.03 -28.31 -15.96
C VAL A 341 19.52 -28.45 -16.24
N GLY A 342 20.35 -27.65 -15.58
CA GLY A 342 21.80 -27.74 -15.71
C GLY A 342 22.54 -26.78 -14.82
N ARG A 343 23.87 -26.93 -14.77
CA ARG A 343 24.79 -25.98 -14.14
C ARG A 343 25.89 -25.59 -15.12
N VAL A 344 26.30 -24.33 -15.11
CA VAL A 344 27.36 -23.79 -15.97
C VAL A 344 28.37 -23.02 -15.13
N LYS A 345 29.60 -22.87 -15.62
CA LYS A 345 30.66 -22.13 -14.92
C LYS A 345 30.97 -20.85 -15.68
N VAL A 346 31.09 -19.73 -14.96
CA VAL A 346 31.41 -18.43 -15.56
C VAL A 346 32.86 -18.47 -16.08
N ALA A 347 33.02 -18.34 -17.39
CA ALA A 347 34.31 -18.36 -18.06
C ALA A 347 34.95 -16.97 -18.08
N THR A 348 34.15 -15.94 -18.40
CA THR A 348 34.61 -14.55 -18.52
C THR A 348 33.52 -13.58 -18.06
N VAL A 349 33.91 -12.44 -17.48
CA VAL A 349 33.01 -11.31 -17.20
C VAL A 349 33.43 -10.16 -18.11
N LEU A 350 32.54 -9.70 -18.99
CA LEU A 350 32.83 -8.75 -20.06
C LEU A 350 32.59 -7.29 -19.64
N GLY A 351 31.87 -7.06 -18.53
CA GLY A 351 31.61 -5.73 -17.97
C GLY A 351 30.80 -5.76 -16.67
N PRO A 352 30.38 -4.59 -16.15
CA PRO A 352 29.55 -4.49 -14.94
C PRO A 352 28.24 -5.26 -15.06
N SER A 353 27.70 -5.32 -16.29
CA SER A 353 26.39 -5.87 -16.64
C SER A 353 26.41 -7.14 -17.49
N ASP A 354 27.58 -7.69 -17.87
CA ASP A 354 27.66 -8.76 -18.87
C ASP A 354 28.74 -9.82 -18.56
N ALA A 355 28.42 -11.11 -18.79
CA ALA A 355 29.32 -12.24 -18.58
C ALA A 355 29.06 -13.40 -19.56
N THR A 356 30.04 -14.29 -19.74
CA THR A 356 29.95 -15.52 -20.53
C THR A 356 30.24 -16.75 -19.68
N ALA A 357 29.53 -17.84 -19.96
CA ALA A 357 29.69 -19.13 -19.28
C ALA A 357 29.84 -20.26 -20.30
N GLN A 358 30.62 -21.29 -19.95
CA GLN A 358 30.90 -22.44 -20.79
C GLN A 358 30.23 -23.70 -20.22
N ASN A 359 29.38 -24.36 -21.00
CA ASN A 359 29.01 -25.78 -20.86
C ASN A 359 28.15 -26.26 -22.05
N THR A 360 28.15 -27.57 -22.30
CA THR A 360 27.37 -28.21 -23.37
C THR A 360 25.95 -28.54 -22.86
N LEU A 361 25.06 -27.56 -22.87
CA LEU A 361 23.62 -27.77 -22.65
C LEU A 361 22.90 -27.45 -23.97
N HIS A 362 22.22 -28.45 -24.54
CA HIS A 362 21.48 -28.28 -25.78
C HIS A 362 20.13 -27.60 -25.50
N PHE A 363 20.03 -26.31 -25.85
CA PHE A 363 18.78 -25.55 -25.81
C PHE A 363 18.27 -25.26 -27.22
N GLN A 364 16.98 -25.02 -27.35
CA GLN A 364 16.44 -24.48 -28.61
C GLN A 364 16.88 -23.02 -28.79
N PRO A 365 17.16 -22.56 -30.02
CA PRO A 365 17.41 -21.15 -30.30
C PRO A 365 16.28 -20.27 -29.72
N ASN A 366 16.64 -19.18 -29.04
CA ASN A 366 15.71 -18.24 -28.37
C ASN A 366 14.95 -18.78 -27.15
N ALA A 367 15.37 -19.90 -26.55
CA ALA A 367 14.80 -20.35 -25.28
C ALA A 367 15.06 -19.35 -24.14
N GLN A 368 14.01 -18.94 -23.44
CA GLN A 368 14.14 -18.17 -22.20
C GLN A 368 14.49 -19.11 -21.05
N ILE A 369 15.54 -18.82 -20.29
CA ILE A 369 16.01 -19.64 -19.17
C ILE A 369 16.32 -18.78 -17.94
N PHE A 370 16.27 -19.39 -16.75
CA PHE A 370 16.45 -18.71 -15.46
C PHE A 370 17.74 -19.15 -14.78
N VAL A 371 18.58 -18.21 -14.31
CA VAL A 371 19.93 -18.51 -13.82
C VAL A 371 20.11 -18.14 -12.32
N LYS A 372 20.83 -18.94 -11.52
CA LYS A 372 21.19 -18.66 -10.11
C LYS A 372 22.67 -18.93 -9.84
N VAL A 373 23.41 -18.00 -9.23
CA VAL A 373 24.70 -18.31 -8.62
C VAL A 373 24.49 -19.30 -7.46
N VAL A 374 25.12 -20.47 -7.55
CA VAL A 374 25.16 -21.54 -6.54
C VAL A 374 26.63 -21.73 -6.20
N LYS A 375 27.13 -20.96 -5.23
CA LYS A 375 28.53 -21.04 -4.79
C LYS A 375 28.94 -22.46 -4.39
#